data_AF-A0A1H5IQX6-F1
#
_entry.id   AF-A0A1H5IQX6-F1
#
_cell.length_a   1.000
_cell.length_b   1.000
_cell.length_c   1.000
_cell.angle_alpha   90.00
_cell.angle_beta   90.00
_cell.angle_gamma   90.00
#
_symmetry.space_group_name_H-M   'P 1'
#
loop_
_entity.id
_entity.type
_entity.pdbx_description
1 polymer ?
#
loop_
_entity_poly.entity_id
_entity_poly.type
_entity_poly.pdbx_seq_one_letter_code
_entity_poly.pdbx_strand_id
1 'polypeptide(L)' 'MMPEFTVGMNVAGKQHIVTVAAEDALIAALKVKHERPDAVINYVRRRNKRGDVRHPHMSIIAKGG' A
#
# COMPACT_ATOMS: atom_id res chain seq x y z
N MET A 1 13.24 9.77 8.29
CA MET A 1 12.90 8.57 7.50
C MET A 1 11.39 8.44 7.51
N MET A 2 10.73 8.46 6.34
CA MET A 2 9.27 8.36 6.25
C MET A 2 8.81 6.93 6.60
N PRO A 3 7.74 6.77 7.39
CA PRO A 3 7.18 5.45 7.65
C PRO A 3 6.63 4.79 6.38
N GLU A 4 6.63 3.47 6.38
CA GLU A 4 6.02 2.67 5.32
C GLU A 4 4.74 2.03 5.84
N PHE A 5 3.74 1.98 4.99
CA PHE A 5 2.45 1.39 5.26
C PHE A 5 2.12 0.34 4.21
N THR A 6 1.56 -0.78 4.67
CA THR A 6 1.01 -1.82 3.83
C THR A 6 -0.48 -1.54 3.66
N VAL A 7 -0.90 -1.35 2.41
CA VAL A 7 -2.28 -1.09 2.02
C VAL A 7 -2.83 -2.33 1.33
N GLY A 8 -3.86 -2.93 1.91
CA GLY A 8 -4.64 -3.98 1.27
C GLY A 8 -5.83 -3.39 0.54
N MET A 9 -6.01 -3.74 -0.73
CA MET A 9 -7.09 -3.23 -1.57
C MET A 9 -7.68 -4.33 -2.46
N ASN A 10 -8.85 -4.06 -3.02
CA ASN A 10 -9.43 -4.85 -4.11
C ASN A 10 -9.52 -3.98 -5.38
N VAL A 11 -9.09 -4.52 -6.52
CA VAL A 11 -9.21 -3.88 -7.84
C VAL A 11 -9.85 -4.89 -8.77
N ALA A 12 -11.00 -4.54 -9.35
CA ALA A 12 -11.75 -5.40 -10.27
C ALA A 12 -11.98 -6.83 -9.74
N GLY A 13 -12.32 -6.98 -8.46
CA GLY A 13 -12.57 -8.26 -7.80
C GLY A 13 -11.31 -8.97 -7.30
N LYS A 14 -10.11 -8.50 -7.65
CA LYS A 14 -8.84 -9.11 -7.25
C LYS A 14 -8.23 -8.41 -6.04
N GLN A 15 -7.73 -9.18 -5.08
CA GLN A 15 -7.02 -8.62 -3.94
C GLN A 15 -5.59 -8.24 -4.32
N HIS A 16 -5.17 -7.05 -3.89
CA HIS A 16 -3.83 -6.51 -4.06
C HIS A 16 -3.33 -5.98 -2.72
N ILE A 17 -2.03 -6.14 -2.48
CA ILE A 17 -1.37 -5.61 -1.27
C ILE A 17 -0.12 -4.89 -1.72
N VAL A 18 0.07 -3.67 -1.22
CA VAL A 18 1.12 -2.77 -1.67
C VAL A 18 1.75 -2.03 -0.50
N THR A 19 3.02 -1.70 -0.63
CA THR A 19 3.74 -0.89 0.37
C THR A 19 3.92 0.53 -0.14
N VAL A 20 3.55 1.51 0.69
CA VAL A 20 3.57 2.94 0.39
C VAL A 20 4.33 3.69 1.48
N ALA A 21 5.27 4.55 1.10
CA ALA A 21 5.91 5.49 2.00
C ALA A 21 5.01 6.73 2.18
N ALA A 22 4.64 7.01 3.43
CA ALA A 22 3.75 8.11 3.77
C ALA A 22 3.96 8.55 5.21
N GLU A 23 3.47 9.74 5.51
CA GLU A 23 3.49 10.36 6.83
C GLU A 23 2.63 9.58 7.82
N ASP A 24 1.45 9.14 7.38
CA ASP A 24 0.51 8.33 8.14
C ASP A 24 -0.31 7.37 7.24
N ALA A 25 -1.20 6.61 7.88
CA ALA A 25 -2.05 5.62 7.21
C ALA A 25 -3.09 6.24 6.27
N LEU A 26 -3.61 7.43 6.58
CA LEU A 26 -4.61 8.11 5.75
C LEU A 26 -3.96 8.61 4.47
N ILE A 27 -2.79 9.24 4.58
CA ILE A 27 -2.01 9.69 3.42
C ILE A 27 -1.61 8.48 2.55
N ALA A 28 -1.24 7.35 3.15
CA ALA A 28 -0.96 6.12 2.39
C ALA A 28 -2.19 5.64 1.58
N ALA A 29 -3.38 5.62 2.20
CA ALA A 29 -4.63 5.25 1.50
C ALA A 29 -4.94 6.21 0.34
N LEU A 30 -4.82 7.52 0.58
CA LEU A 30 -5.12 8.53 -0.42
C LEU A 30 -4.15 8.46 -1.61
N LYS A 31 -2.86 8.21 -1.37
CA LYS A 31 -1.89 7.99 -2.46
C LYS A 31 -2.29 6.80 -3.34
N VAL A 32 -2.67 5.68 -2.73
CA VAL A 32 -3.17 4.52 -3.49
C VAL A 32 -4.44 4.86 -4.28
N LYS A 33 -5.39 5.54 -3.65
CA LYS A 33 -6.66 5.91 -4.31
C LYS A 33 -6.46 6.93 -5.43
N HIS A 34 -5.46 7.79 -5.31
CA HIS A 34 -5.07 8.73 -6.36
C HIS A 34 -4.48 8.00 -7.58
N GLU A 35 -3.59 7.02 -7.36
CA GLU A 35 -3.02 6.20 -8.44
C GLU A 35 -4.01 5.20 -9.04
N ARG A 36 -4.92 4.66 -8.22
CA ARG A 36 -5.96 3.70 -8.60
C ARG A 36 -7.32 4.13 -8.06
N PRO A 37 -8.03 5.03 -8.76
CA PRO A 37 -9.33 5.54 -8.32
C PRO A 37 -10.39 4.45 -8.14
N ASP A 38 -10.27 3.34 -8.86
CA ASP A 38 -11.13 2.16 -8.80
C ASP A 38 -10.82 1.22 -7.62
N ALA A 39 -9.67 1.36 -6.96
CA ALA A 39 -9.28 0.51 -5.85
C ALA A 39 -10.19 0.71 -4.63
N VAL A 40 -10.77 -0.37 -4.11
CA VAL A 40 -11.46 -0.37 -2.81
C VAL A 40 -10.43 -0.71 -1.74
N ILE A 41 -10.11 0.25 -0.87
CA ILE A 41 -9.15 0.05 0.22
C ILE A 41 -9.83 -0.73 1.34
N ASN A 42 -9.27 -1.90 1.69
CA ASN A 42 -9.79 -2.76 2.75
C ASN A 42 -9.15 -2.47 4.10
N TYR A 43 -7.84 -2.25 4.11
CA TYR A 43 -7.09 -1.92 5.32
C TYR A 43 -5.79 -1.18 4.99
N VAL A 44 -5.33 -0.41 5.97
CA VAL A 44 -3.98 0.16 6.00
C VAL A 44 -3.35 -0.17 7.33
N ARG A 45 -2.12 -0.68 7.30
CA ARG A 45 -1.34 -0.97 8.50
C ARG A 45 0.08 -0.47 8.34
N ARG A 46 0.76 -0.16 9.44
CA ARG A 46 2.19 0.15 9.38
C ARG A 46 2.98 -1.11 8.95
N ARG A 47 3.99 -0.94 8.10
CA ARG A 47 4.81 -2.04 7.59
C ARG A 47 5.48 -2.77 8.76
N ASN A 48 5.27 -4.07 8.86
CA ASN A 48 5.90 -4.90 9.89
C ASN A 48 7.08 -5.64 9.26
N LYS A 49 8.28 -5.03 9.29
CA LYS A 49 9.50 -5.56 8.64
C LYS A 49 9.71 -7.07 8.84
N ARG A 50 9.46 -7.62 10.03
CA ARG A 50 9.61 -9.06 10.31
C ARG A 50 8.48 -9.94 9.75
N GLY A 51 7.25 -9.43 9.70
CA GLY A 51 6.07 -10.16 9.20
C GLY A 51 5.98 -10.13 7.67
N ASP A 52 6.21 -8.97 7.06
CA ASP A 52 6.17 -8.79 5.61
C ASP A 52 7.36 -9.48 4.90
N VAL A 53 8.51 -9.71 5.55
CA VAL A 53 9.62 -10.52 4.97
C VAL A 53 9.21 -11.98 4.73
N ARG A 54 8.25 -12.51 5.50
CA ARG A 54 7.72 -13.87 5.28
C ARG A 54 6.71 -13.94 4.14
N HIS A 55 6.12 -12.81 3.73
CA HIS A 55 5.16 -12.71 2.64
C HIS A 55 5.45 -11.45 1.82
N PRO A 56 6.40 -11.51 0.87
CA PRO A 56 6.82 -10.33 0.12
C PRO A 56 5.64 -9.74 -0.66
N HIS A 57 5.28 -8.49 -0.34
CA HIS A 57 4.26 -7.74 -1.06
C HIS A 57 4.87 -7.02 -2.26
N MET A 58 4.11 -6.90 -3.36
CA MET A 58 4.54 -6.09 -4.50
C MET A 58 4.60 -4.62 -4.09
N SER A 59 5.79 -4.02 -4.14
CA SER A 59 5.97 -2.59 -3.91
C SER A 59 5.34 -1.79 -5.06
N ILE A 60 4.46 -0.83 -4.77
CA ILE A 60 3.96 0.10 -5.79
C ILE A 60 5.04 1.10 -6.21
N ILE A 61 6.05 1.36 -5.37
CA ILE A 61 7.00 2.46 -5.62
C ILE A 61 8.16 1.97 -6.48
N ALA A 62 7.94 1.91 -7.79
CA ALA A 62 8.97 2.12 -8.80
C ALA A 62 8.34 2.52 -10.14
N LYS A 63 7.97 3.80 -10.28
CA LYS A 63 8.19 4.60 -11.50
C LYS A 63 7.69 6.03 -11.30
N GLY A 64 8.59 6.89 -10.83
CA GLY A 64 8.68 8.23 -11.38
C GLY A 64 9.57 8.14 -12.60
N GLY A 65 8.99 8.32 -13.78
CA GLY A 65 9.63 8.30 -15.09
C GLY A 65 8.63 8.74 -16.13
#